data_AF-A0A849DPW9-F1
#
_entry.id   AF-A0A849DPW9-F1
#
_cell.length_a   1.000
_cell.length_b   1.000
_cell.length_c   1.000
_cell.angle_alpha   90.00
_cell.angle_beta   90.00
_cell.angle_gamma   90.00
#
_symmetry.space_group_name_H-M   'P 1'
#
loop_
_entity.id
_entity.type
_entity.pdbx_description
1 polymer ?
#
loop_
_entity_poly.entity_id
_entity_poly.type
_entity_poly.pdbx_seq_one_letter_code
_entity_poly.pdbx_strand_id
1 'polypeptide(L)'
;MRRRVVMATAVVTGLIASATVVMATPAAAAPQRLSMLDVTIGAPRGVESGGRTEPVTVWAMCSPLQVGSHPYLAEVCEELAAAQGNPEDVPPLADEKCPEYLEPVDISVEGYWDGVPVSFSATEPNEVCASSSHGHLFRLLSHLMKVTMGVPQGPGVDDRTEPLTAWLMCAPVQQGDHPYLTAACEELAAAAGRVENVPPVPNSVCLAYWQPVDISAQGYWDGVPVSFSATESNQQCASFSHGHLFQLL
;
A
#
# COMPACT_ATOMS: atom_id res chain seq x y z
N MET A 1 -18.52 28.20 -98.26
CA MET A 1 -18.27 27.51 -96.97
C MET A 1 -19.00 26.17 -96.99
N ARG A 2 -18.27 25.06 -97.25
CA ARG A 2 -18.83 23.71 -97.42
C ARG A 2 -18.45 22.85 -96.21
N ARG A 3 -19.43 22.38 -95.45
CA ARG A 3 -19.29 21.35 -94.41
C ARG A 3 -19.32 19.96 -95.08
N ARG A 4 -18.32 19.12 -94.80
CA ARG A 4 -18.40 17.66 -94.94
C ARG A 4 -17.86 17.02 -93.66
N VAL A 5 -18.67 16.13 -93.11
CA VAL A 5 -18.50 15.37 -91.87
C VAL A 5 -17.64 14.14 -92.18
N VAL A 6 -16.68 13.82 -91.31
CA VAL A 6 -16.00 12.52 -91.28
C VAL A 6 -16.22 11.93 -89.90
N MET A 7 -16.92 10.80 -89.83
CA MET A 7 -17.05 10.00 -88.61
C MET A 7 -15.74 9.23 -88.39
N ALA A 8 -15.17 9.36 -87.19
CA ALA A 8 -14.09 8.51 -86.72
C ALA A 8 -14.64 7.60 -85.60
N THR A 9 -14.68 6.30 -85.89
CA THR A 9 -15.00 5.23 -84.95
C THR A 9 -13.87 5.08 -83.93
N ALA A 10 -14.12 5.42 -82.67
CA ALA A 10 -13.19 5.18 -81.58
C ALA A 10 -13.35 3.75 -81.06
N VAL A 11 -12.30 2.94 -81.21
CA VAL A 11 -12.19 1.61 -80.60
C VAL A 11 -11.80 1.80 -79.13
N VAL A 12 -12.67 1.37 -78.21
CA VAL A 12 -12.41 1.38 -76.77
C VAL A 12 -11.72 0.07 -76.39
N THR A 13 -10.41 0.10 -76.18
CA THR A 13 -9.65 -0.98 -75.54
C THR A 13 -9.63 -0.73 -74.03
N GLY A 14 -10.41 -1.52 -73.28
CA GLY A 14 -10.43 -1.47 -71.82
C GLY A 14 -9.15 -2.07 -71.22
N LEU A 15 -8.36 -1.25 -70.54
CA LEU A 15 -7.32 -1.72 -69.61
C LEU A 15 -8.01 -2.13 -68.30
N ILE A 16 -7.99 -3.43 -67.98
CA ILE A 16 -8.34 -3.92 -66.65
C ILE A 16 -7.10 -3.73 -65.78
N ALA A 17 -7.08 -2.68 -64.96
CA ALA A 17 -6.06 -2.49 -63.92
C ALA A 17 -6.41 -3.38 -62.73
N SER A 18 -5.65 -4.45 -62.53
CA SER A 18 -5.76 -5.34 -61.38
C SER A 18 -5.32 -4.59 -60.11
N ALA A 19 -6.26 -4.05 -59.35
CA ALA A 19 -6.00 -3.48 -58.04
C ALA A 19 -5.70 -4.62 -57.05
N THR A 20 -4.42 -4.89 -56.79
CA THR A 20 -4.00 -5.77 -55.70
C THR A 20 -4.28 -5.06 -54.37
N VAL A 21 -5.34 -5.49 -53.69
CA VAL A 21 -5.62 -5.08 -52.31
C VAL A 21 -4.60 -5.78 -51.41
N VAL A 22 -3.61 -5.04 -50.92
CA VAL A 22 -2.74 -5.50 -49.84
C VAL A 22 -3.58 -5.43 -48.56
N MET A 23 -4.03 -6.58 -48.06
CA MET A 23 -4.61 -6.65 -46.72
C MET A 23 -3.47 -6.42 -45.72
N ALA A 24 -3.53 -5.30 -45.00
CA ALA A 24 -2.65 -5.07 -43.86
C ALA A 24 -2.94 -6.17 -42.84
N THR A 25 -1.97 -7.04 -42.58
CA THR A 25 -2.07 -7.98 -41.45
C THR A 25 -2.13 -7.14 -40.18
N PRO A 26 -3.11 -7.34 -39.29
CA PRO A 26 -3.11 -6.65 -38.01
C PRO A 26 -1.78 -6.97 -37.33
N ALA A 27 -1.02 -5.93 -36.99
CA ALA A 27 0.15 -6.09 -36.14
C ALA A 27 -0.36 -6.73 -34.85
N ALA A 28 0.05 -7.97 -34.57
CA ALA A 28 -0.20 -8.58 -33.28
C ALA A 28 0.34 -7.59 -32.24
N ALA A 29 -0.52 -7.18 -31.30
CA ALA A 29 -0.08 -6.36 -30.17
C ALA A 29 1.12 -7.09 -29.54
N ALA A 30 2.25 -6.39 -29.41
CA ALA A 30 3.39 -6.95 -28.69
C ALA A 30 2.90 -7.43 -27.32
N PRO A 31 3.33 -8.61 -26.83
CA PRO A 31 2.93 -9.07 -25.52
C PRO A 31 3.25 -7.97 -24.52
N GLN A 32 2.24 -7.56 -23.75
CA GLN A 32 2.42 -6.48 -22.80
C GLN A 32 3.42 -6.95 -21.75
N ARG A 33 4.59 -6.31 -21.73
CA ARG A 33 5.64 -6.58 -20.77
C ARG A 33 5.35 -5.89 -19.45
N LEU A 34 4.23 -6.27 -18.87
CA LEU A 34 3.74 -5.74 -17.62
C LEU A 34 4.71 -6.16 -16.51
N SER A 35 5.06 -5.21 -15.64
CA SER A 35 5.74 -5.49 -14.39
C SER A 35 4.82 -5.01 -13.28
N MET A 36 4.03 -5.92 -12.72
CA MET A 36 3.02 -5.65 -11.69
C MET A 36 3.12 -6.73 -10.64
N LEU A 37 3.32 -6.32 -9.39
CA LEU A 37 3.60 -7.20 -8.27
C LEU A 37 2.73 -6.81 -7.08
N ASP A 38 2.15 -7.80 -6.43
CA ASP A 38 1.54 -7.70 -5.11
C ASP A 38 2.59 -8.12 -4.08
N VAL A 39 2.88 -7.24 -3.13
CA VAL A 39 3.84 -7.46 -2.04
C VAL A 39 3.05 -7.56 -0.75
N THR A 40 3.24 -8.65 -0.01
CA THR A 40 2.49 -8.93 1.23
C THR A 40 3.45 -9.19 2.38
N ILE A 41 3.13 -8.64 3.55
CA ILE A 41 3.70 -9.01 4.85
C ILE A 41 2.55 -9.32 5.82
N GLY A 42 2.66 -10.37 6.63
CA GLY A 42 1.63 -10.70 7.61
C GLY A 42 2.09 -11.71 8.64
N ALA A 43 1.25 -11.99 9.63
CA ALA A 43 1.52 -13.05 10.59
C ALA A 43 1.57 -14.43 9.90
N PRO A 44 2.37 -15.38 10.40
CA PRO A 44 2.47 -16.72 9.84
C PRO A 44 1.11 -17.40 9.82
N ARG A 45 0.79 -18.07 8.70
CA ARG A 45 -0.49 -18.77 8.56
C ARG A 45 -0.69 -19.80 9.68
N GLY A 46 -1.89 -19.79 10.28
CA GLY A 46 -2.29 -20.78 11.29
C GLY A 46 -1.84 -20.49 12.73
N VAL A 47 -1.24 -19.33 12.98
CA VAL A 47 -1.04 -18.80 14.34
C VAL A 47 -2.23 -17.89 14.66
N GLU A 48 -2.93 -18.14 15.78
CA GLU A 48 -3.92 -17.17 16.28
C GLU A 48 -3.18 -15.88 16.62
N SER A 49 -3.39 -14.86 15.78
CA SER A 49 -2.85 -13.53 15.94
C SER A 49 -3.52 -12.88 17.14
N GLY A 50 -2.95 -13.04 18.34
CA GLY A 50 -3.35 -12.37 19.57
C GLY A 50 -3.11 -10.86 19.53
N GLY A 51 -3.75 -10.17 18.58
CA GLY A 51 -3.62 -8.73 18.34
C GLY A 51 -2.76 -8.33 17.14
N ARG A 52 -2.13 -9.27 16.42
CA ARG A 52 -1.35 -8.93 15.21
C ARG A 52 -2.26 -8.44 14.09
N THR A 53 -1.82 -7.38 13.43
CA THR A 53 -2.47 -6.75 12.28
C THR A 53 -2.72 -7.78 11.18
N GLU A 54 -3.87 -7.68 10.52
CA GLU A 54 -4.16 -8.41 9.28
C GLU A 54 -2.99 -8.29 8.29
N PRO A 55 -2.78 -9.28 7.39
CA PRO A 55 -1.77 -9.17 6.35
C PRO A 55 -1.92 -7.86 5.57
N VAL A 56 -0.81 -7.15 5.42
CA VAL A 56 -0.75 -5.92 4.61
C VAL A 56 -0.28 -6.31 3.23
N THR A 57 -1.13 -6.09 2.24
CA THR A 57 -0.81 -6.24 0.82
C THR A 57 -0.83 -4.88 0.14
N VAL A 58 0.26 -4.56 -0.54
CA VAL A 58 0.37 -3.40 -1.44
C VAL A 58 0.74 -3.86 -2.83
N TRP A 59 0.46 -3.05 -3.83
CA TRP A 59 0.80 -3.37 -5.21
C TRP A 59 1.74 -2.32 -5.80
N ALA A 60 2.62 -2.77 -6.69
CA ALA A 60 3.55 -1.93 -7.44
C ALA A 60 3.47 -2.32 -8.93
N MET A 61 3.07 -1.38 -9.78
CA MET A 61 3.32 -1.48 -11.21
C MET A 61 4.58 -0.67 -11.52
N CYS A 62 5.60 -1.30 -12.12
CA CYS A 62 6.88 -0.68 -12.47
C CYS A 62 7.01 -0.38 -13.98
N SER A 63 6.29 -1.11 -14.81
CA SER A 63 6.24 -0.93 -16.27
C SER A 63 4.82 -1.28 -16.75
N PRO A 64 4.22 -0.49 -17.67
CA PRO A 64 4.84 0.62 -18.41
C PRO A 64 4.90 1.96 -17.66
N LEU A 65 4.20 2.07 -16.53
CA LEU A 65 4.16 3.28 -15.71
C LEU A 65 4.36 2.89 -14.25
N GLN A 66 5.19 3.65 -13.53
CA GLN A 66 5.31 3.50 -12.08
C GLN A 66 4.06 4.05 -11.39
N VAL A 67 3.22 3.16 -10.89
CA VAL A 67 2.04 3.49 -10.07
C VAL A 67 1.73 2.33 -9.14
N GLY A 68 1.24 2.62 -7.93
CA GLY A 68 1.03 1.59 -6.92
C GLY A 68 0.63 2.16 -5.57
N SER A 69 0.29 1.28 -4.65
CA SER A 69 0.13 1.59 -3.22
C SER A 69 1.39 1.26 -2.40
N HIS A 70 2.44 0.72 -3.03
CA HIS A 70 3.71 0.47 -2.35
C HIS A 70 4.30 1.80 -1.86
N PRO A 71 4.64 1.94 -0.57
CA PRO A 71 5.05 3.24 -0.02
C PRO A 71 6.35 3.76 -0.66
N TYR A 72 7.29 2.85 -0.91
CA TYR A 72 8.58 3.12 -1.55
C TYR A 72 8.58 2.68 -3.03
N LEU A 73 7.54 3.06 -3.78
CA LEU A 73 7.32 2.56 -5.14
C LEU A 73 8.52 2.77 -6.07
N ALA A 74 9.15 3.95 -6.02
CA ALA A 74 10.27 4.28 -6.90
C ALA A 74 11.48 3.42 -6.59
N GLU A 75 11.84 3.30 -5.31
CA GLU A 75 12.95 2.50 -4.80
C GLU A 75 12.74 1.02 -5.12
N VAL A 76 11.54 0.48 -4.87
CA VAL A 76 11.23 -0.92 -5.18
C VAL A 76 11.35 -1.20 -6.67
N CYS A 77 10.86 -0.32 -7.53
CA CYS A 77 11.00 -0.52 -8.98
C CYS A 77 12.45 -0.44 -9.44
N GLU A 78 13.29 0.40 -8.82
CA GLU A 78 14.72 0.47 -9.09
C GLU A 78 15.46 -0.78 -8.62
N GLU A 79 15.22 -1.21 -7.37
CA GLU A 79 15.83 -2.39 -6.75
C GLU A 79 15.47 -3.67 -7.51
N LEU A 80 14.19 -3.85 -7.85
CA LEU A 80 13.76 -5.00 -8.66
C LEU A 80 14.33 -4.95 -10.08
N ALA A 81 14.51 -3.77 -10.67
CA ALA A 81 15.17 -3.66 -11.97
C ALA A 81 16.65 -4.09 -11.90
N ALA A 82 17.36 -3.70 -10.83
CA ALA A 82 18.73 -4.15 -10.57
C ALA A 82 18.79 -5.68 -10.34
N ALA A 83 17.78 -6.23 -9.65
CA ALA A 83 17.61 -7.66 -9.39
C ALA A 83 16.95 -8.43 -10.55
N GLN A 84 16.71 -7.78 -11.71
CA GLN A 84 16.04 -8.38 -12.88
C GLN A 84 14.68 -9.04 -12.56
N GLY A 85 13.96 -8.49 -11.60
CA GLY A 85 12.65 -8.96 -11.16
C GLY A 85 12.69 -10.13 -10.19
N ASN A 86 13.87 -10.55 -9.70
CA ASN A 86 13.98 -11.59 -8.69
C ASN A 86 13.95 -10.98 -7.27
N PRO A 87 12.91 -11.22 -6.45
CA PRO A 87 12.84 -10.74 -5.08
C PRO A 87 14.00 -11.21 -4.19
N GLU A 88 14.54 -12.41 -4.43
CA GLU A 88 15.67 -12.95 -3.63
C GLU A 88 16.98 -12.20 -3.84
N ASP A 89 17.12 -11.52 -4.98
CA ASP A 89 18.34 -10.79 -5.35
C ASP A 89 18.27 -9.30 -5.00
N VAL A 90 17.19 -8.84 -4.36
CA VAL A 90 17.07 -7.47 -3.86
C VAL A 90 18.07 -7.26 -2.72
N PRO A 91 18.98 -6.27 -2.81
CA PRO A 91 20.02 -6.09 -1.81
C PRO A 91 19.44 -5.61 -0.47
N PRO A 92 20.08 -5.97 0.66
CA PRO A 92 19.68 -5.50 1.97
C PRO A 92 19.89 -3.99 2.14
N LEU A 93 19.11 -3.38 3.04
CA LEU A 93 19.29 -1.98 3.43
C LEU A 93 20.59 -1.84 4.24
N ALA A 94 21.57 -1.12 3.69
CA ALA A 94 22.92 -1.07 4.23
C ALA A 94 23.02 -0.57 5.68
N ASP A 95 22.10 0.30 6.11
CA ASP A 95 22.14 0.95 7.42
C ASP A 95 21.15 0.34 8.43
N GLU A 96 20.31 -0.62 8.03
CA GLU A 96 19.30 -1.23 8.89
C GLU A 96 19.74 -2.62 9.35
N LYS A 97 19.62 -2.89 10.65
CA LYS A 97 20.00 -4.16 11.25
C LYS A 97 18.75 -4.92 11.68
N CYS A 98 18.73 -6.21 11.39
CA CYS A 98 17.76 -7.15 11.93
C CYS A 98 17.92 -7.29 13.46
N PRO A 99 16.92 -6.87 14.27
CA PRO A 99 16.96 -7.01 15.72
C PRO A 99 16.69 -8.47 16.14
N GLU A 100 17.16 -8.85 17.33
CA GLU A 100 17.16 -10.25 17.79
C GLU A 100 15.80 -10.76 18.32
N TYR A 101 14.76 -9.92 18.43
CA TYR A 101 13.46 -10.41 18.91
C TYR A 101 12.76 -11.28 17.87
N LEU A 102 11.99 -12.26 18.34
CA LEU A 102 11.32 -13.23 17.49
C LEU A 102 9.82 -12.96 17.46
N GLU A 103 9.40 -12.31 16.38
CA GLU A 103 8.00 -12.05 16.05
C GLU A 103 7.77 -12.41 14.58
N PRO A 104 7.72 -13.72 14.24
CA PRO A 104 7.87 -14.13 12.86
C PRO A 104 6.77 -13.54 11.98
N VAL A 105 7.13 -13.23 10.75
CA VAL A 105 6.22 -12.74 9.70
C VAL A 105 6.41 -13.56 8.43
N ASP A 106 5.31 -13.87 7.74
CA ASP A 106 5.33 -14.38 6.38
C ASP A 106 5.37 -13.20 5.41
N ILE A 107 6.28 -13.26 4.46
CA ILE A 107 6.41 -12.31 3.36
C ILE A 107 6.19 -13.03 2.03
N SER A 108 5.58 -12.34 1.06
CA SER A 108 5.42 -12.88 -0.29
C SER A 108 5.37 -11.79 -1.36
N VAL A 109 5.84 -12.13 -2.56
CA VAL A 109 5.64 -11.35 -3.78
C VAL A 109 4.99 -12.24 -4.83
N GLU A 110 3.90 -11.78 -5.40
CA GLU A 110 3.18 -12.47 -6.47
C GLU A 110 2.93 -11.52 -7.64
N GLY A 111 3.03 -11.98 -8.88
CA GLY A 111 2.68 -11.19 -10.05
C GLY A 111 3.57 -11.47 -11.25
N TYR A 112 4.01 -10.39 -11.92
CA TYR A 112 4.78 -10.46 -13.15
C TYR A 112 5.90 -9.41 -13.18
N TRP A 113 7.02 -9.76 -13.80
CA TRP A 113 8.12 -8.86 -14.17
C TRP A 113 8.49 -9.05 -15.63
N ASP A 114 8.43 -7.99 -16.45
CA ASP A 114 8.59 -8.05 -17.91
C ASP A 114 7.69 -9.11 -18.60
N GLY A 115 6.53 -9.41 -18.02
CA GLY A 115 5.62 -10.47 -18.46
C GLY A 115 5.99 -11.90 -18.01
N VAL A 116 7.08 -12.07 -17.26
CA VAL A 116 7.49 -13.34 -16.63
C VAL A 116 6.82 -13.46 -15.26
N PRO A 117 6.16 -14.59 -14.93
CA PRO A 117 5.58 -14.79 -13.61
C PRO A 117 6.64 -14.73 -12.50
N VAL A 118 6.32 -14.02 -11.43
CA VAL A 118 7.12 -13.94 -10.19
C VAL A 118 6.28 -14.51 -9.05
N SER A 119 6.85 -15.44 -8.31
CA SER A 119 6.29 -15.96 -7.05
C SER A 119 7.45 -16.19 -6.10
N PHE A 120 7.38 -15.55 -4.94
CA PHE A 120 8.37 -15.61 -3.88
C PHE A 120 7.65 -15.63 -2.53
N SER A 121 8.16 -16.40 -1.58
CA SER A 121 7.69 -16.38 -0.21
C SER A 121 8.79 -16.79 0.76
N ALA A 122 8.83 -16.16 1.92
CA ALA A 122 9.73 -16.52 3.02
C ALA A 122 9.07 -16.22 4.37
N THR A 123 9.62 -16.80 5.43
CA THR A 123 9.28 -16.43 6.81
C THR A 123 10.50 -15.76 7.43
N GLU A 124 10.32 -14.52 7.88
CA GLU A 124 11.37 -13.71 8.48
C GLU A 124 11.23 -13.68 10.01
N PRO A 125 12.34 -13.53 10.77
CA PRO A 125 12.30 -13.53 12.24
C PRO A 125 11.40 -12.45 12.85
N ASN A 126 11.33 -11.30 12.18
CA ASN A 126 10.44 -10.18 12.45
C ASN A 126 10.35 -9.29 11.21
N GLU A 127 9.43 -8.33 11.23
CA GLU A 127 9.19 -7.36 10.15
C GLU A 127 10.38 -6.46 9.85
N VAL A 128 11.19 -6.11 10.85
CA VAL A 128 12.41 -5.32 10.63
C VAL A 128 13.44 -6.15 9.88
N CYS A 129 13.57 -7.45 10.20
CA CYS A 129 14.42 -8.36 9.44
C CYS A 129 13.96 -8.50 7.98
N ALA A 130 12.65 -8.57 7.73
CA ALA A 130 12.10 -8.61 6.37
C ALA A 130 12.51 -7.39 5.54
N SER A 131 12.36 -6.18 6.08
CA SER A 131 12.81 -4.96 5.38
C SER A 131 14.33 -4.86 5.27
N SER A 132 15.08 -5.20 6.32
CA SER A 132 16.54 -5.10 6.29
C SER A 132 17.18 -6.05 5.27
N SER A 133 16.62 -7.24 5.06
CA SER A 133 17.19 -8.27 4.18
C SER A 133 16.84 -8.09 2.70
N HIS A 134 15.73 -7.40 2.41
CA HIS A 134 15.12 -7.33 1.07
C HIS A 134 14.85 -5.89 0.64
N GLY A 135 15.69 -4.94 1.04
CA GLY A 135 15.59 -3.56 0.58
C GLY A 135 14.27 -2.87 0.96
N HIS A 136 13.76 -2.05 0.05
CA HIS A 136 12.47 -1.38 0.22
C HIS A 136 11.29 -2.31 -0.05
N LEU A 137 11.51 -3.49 -0.66
CA LEU A 137 10.46 -4.40 -1.11
C LEU A 137 9.50 -4.81 0.02
N PHE A 138 10.00 -5.09 1.22
CA PHE A 138 9.16 -5.43 2.38
C PHE A 138 9.12 -4.34 3.45
N ARG A 139 9.53 -3.11 3.10
CA ARG A 139 9.43 -1.94 3.99
C ARG A 139 8.01 -1.36 3.99
N LEU A 140 7.04 -2.18 4.39
CA LEU A 140 5.61 -1.85 4.32
C LEU A 140 5.05 -1.20 5.58
N LEU A 141 5.68 -1.49 6.73
CA LEU A 141 5.09 -1.21 8.03
C LEU A 141 5.74 -0.02 8.75
N SER A 142 6.83 0.56 8.26
CA SER A 142 7.71 1.46 9.05
C SER A 142 7.02 2.63 9.75
N HIS A 143 5.91 3.14 9.21
CA HIS A 143 5.11 4.22 9.81
C HIS A 143 3.60 3.89 9.82
N LEU A 144 3.27 2.60 9.86
CA LEU A 144 1.89 2.13 9.90
C LEU A 144 1.41 2.09 11.35
N MET A 145 0.28 2.71 11.63
CA MET A 145 -0.42 2.64 12.90
C MET A 145 -1.86 2.18 12.67
N LYS A 146 -2.35 1.32 13.56
CA LYS A 146 -3.77 1.03 13.76
C LYS A 146 -4.16 1.62 15.10
N VAL A 147 -5.18 2.47 15.10
CA VAL A 147 -5.76 3.08 16.30
C VAL A 147 -7.15 2.53 16.53
N THR A 148 -7.49 2.30 17.78
CA THR A 148 -8.76 1.72 18.18
C THR A 148 -9.30 2.44 19.40
N MET A 149 -10.61 2.67 19.44
CA MET A 149 -11.36 3.20 20.58
C MET A 149 -12.63 2.37 20.77
N GLY A 150 -12.83 1.82 21.96
CA GLY A 150 -13.99 0.98 22.25
C GLY A 150 -14.41 1.03 23.70
N VAL A 151 -15.53 0.41 24.04
CA VAL A 151 -15.91 0.20 25.45
C VAL A 151 -14.99 -0.85 26.09
N PRO A 152 -14.58 -0.69 27.37
CA PRO A 152 -13.76 -1.68 28.03
C PRO A 152 -14.46 -3.04 28.08
N GLN A 153 -13.75 -4.10 27.71
CA GLN A 153 -14.31 -5.44 27.72
C GLN A 153 -14.54 -5.91 29.17
N GLY A 154 -15.70 -6.49 29.45
CA GLY A 154 -16.05 -6.96 30.78
C GLY A 154 -17.38 -7.71 30.86
N PRO A 155 -17.70 -8.31 32.02
CA PRO A 155 -18.93 -9.07 32.20
C PRO A 155 -20.17 -8.20 31.90
N GLY A 156 -20.99 -8.62 30.93
CA GLY A 156 -22.25 -7.93 30.58
C GLY A 156 -22.12 -6.85 29.51
N VAL A 157 -20.96 -6.69 28.88
CA VAL A 157 -20.80 -5.92 27.64
C VAL A 157 -21.25 -6.80 26.45
N ASP A 158 -22.02 -6.24 25.53
CA ASP A 158 -22.39 -6.93 24.28
C ASP A 158 -21.16 -6.98 23.37
N ASP A 159 -20.60 -8.18 23.17
CA ASP A 159 -19.45 -8.45 22.28
C ASP A 159 -19.69 -8.01 20.82
N ARG A 160 -20.92 -7.61 20.45
CA ARG A 160 -21.25 -7.03 19.13
C ARG A 160 -20.96 -5.53 19.03
N THR A 161 -20.56 -4.88 20.13
CA THR A 161 -20.17 -3.47 20.10
C THR A 161 -18.77 -3.37 19.51
N GLU A 162 -18.69 -3.24 18.19
CA GLU A 162 -17.42 -3.10 17.49
C GLU A 162 -16.73 -1.79 17.89
N PRO A 163 -15.42 -1.84 18.21
CA PRO A 163 -14.67 -0.62 18.49
C PRO A 163 -14.47 0.20 17.22
N LEU A 164 -14.45 1.52 17.36
CA LEU A 164 -14.00 2.42 16.30
C LEU A 164 -12.53 2.11 16.02
N THR A 165 -12.20 1.94 14.74
CA THR A 165 -10.85 1.61 14.31
C THR A 165 -10.52 2.44 13.08
N ALA A 166 -9.29 2.92 13.02
CA ALA A 166 -8.71 3.49 11.82
C ALA A 166 -7.25 3.06 11.68
N TRP A 167 -6.74 3.08 10.47
CA TRP A 167 -5.33 2.93 10.19
C TRP A 167 -4.77 4.16 9.47
N LEU A 168 -3.50 4.42 9.71
CA LEU A 168 -2.75 5.50 9.11
C LEU A 168 -1.34 5.02 8.81
N MET A 169 -0.85 5.32 7.62
CA MET A 169 0.55 5.23 7.27
C MET A 169 1.05 6.66 7.09
N CYS A 170 2.05 7.06 7.86
CA CYS A 170 2.48 8.47 7.91
C CYS A 170 3.65 8.82 6.99
N ALA A 171 4.48 7.84 6.65
CA ALA A 171 5.58 8.01 5.73
C ALA A 171 5.84 6.69 4.98
N PRO A 172 6.45 6.75 3.78
CA PRO A 172 6.82 7.96 3.02
C PRO A 172 5.64 8.72 2.40
N VAL A 173 4.50 8.06 2.20
CA VAL A 173 3.27 8.66 1.67
C VAL A 173 2.17 8.52 2.72
N GLN A 174 1.48 9.62 3.00
CA GLN A 174 0.34 9.59 3.90
C GLN A 174 -0.85 8.88 3.24
N GLN A 175 -1.30 7.78 3.85
CA GLN A 175 -2.45 6.99 3.40
C GLN A 175 -3.16 6.37 4.61
N GLY A 176 -4.46 6.11 4.50
CA GLY A 176 -5.24 5.63 5.63
C GLY A 176 -6.72 5.95 5.49
N ASP A 177 -7.52 5.39 6.39
CA ASP A 177 -8.93 5.75 6.58
C ASP A 177 -9.14 6.67 7.80
N HIS A 178 -8.06 7.07 8.48
CA HIS A 178 -8.12 7.98 9.61
C HIS A 178 -8.73 9.36 9.24
N PRO A 179 -9.81 9.81 9.91
CA PRO A 179 -10.52 11.06 9.51
C PRO A 179 -9.65 12.32 9.55
N TYR A 180 -8.65 12.34 10.43
CA TYR A 180 -7.69 13.45 10.58
C TYR A 180 -6.26 13.01 10.22
N LEU A 181 -6.10 12.16 9.20
CA LEU A 181 -4.83 11.53 8.78
C LEU A 181 -3.63 12.50 8.84
N THR A 182 -3.75 13.68 8.21
CA THR A 182 -2.66 14.66 8.16
C THR A 182 -2.28 15.20 9.53
N ALA A 183 -3.24 15.63 10.33
CA ALA A 183 -2.96 16.17 11.66
C ALA A 183 -2.38 15.09 12.58
N ALA A 184 -2.96 13.89 12.58
CA ALA A 184 -2.49 12.77 13.41
C ALA A 184 -1.05 12.36 13.04
N CYS A 185 -0.71 12.32 11.75
CA CYS A 185 0.65 12.01 11.30
C CYS A 185 1.67 13.10 11.65
N GLU A 186 1.30 14.38 11.54
CA GLU A 186 2.17 15.49 11.97
C GLU A 186 2.42 15.46 13.48
N GLU A 187 1.39 15.17 14.27
CA GLU A 187 1.47 15.06 15.72
C GLU A 187 2.31 13.85 16.18
N LEU A 188 2.12 12.68 15.56
CA LEU A 188 2.97 11.52 15.78
C LEU A 188 4.43 11.79 15.38
N ALA A 189 4.65 12.49 14.26
CA ALA A 189 6.00 12.85 13.84
C ALA A 189 6.69 13.79 14.83
N ALA A 190 5.97 14.80 15.34
CA ALA A 190 6.46 15.67 16.39
C ALA A 190 6.80 14.92 17.69
N ALA A 191 6.08 13.81 17.97
CA ALA A 191 6.31 12.93 19.10
C ALA A 191 7.27 11.76 18.82
N ALA A 192 7.85 11.68 17.62
CA ALA A 192 8.66 10.53 17.16
C ALA A 192 7.96 9.17 17.41
N GLY A 193 6.67 9.09 17.07
CA GLY A 193 5.85 7.88 17.22
C GLY A 193 5.42 7.53 18.64
N ARG A 194 5.84 8.30 19.65
CA ARG A 194 5.50 8.03 21.06
C ARG A 194 4.15 8.63 21.41
N VAL A 195 3.11 7.81 21.37
CA VAL A 195 1.70 8.22 21.57
C VAL A 195 1.50 8.96 22.89
N GLU A 196 2.18 8.53 23.95
CA GLU A 196 2.14 9.16 25.27
C GLU A 196 2.68 10.61 25.30
N ASN A 197 3.48 10.99 24.29
CA ASN A 197 4.05 12.34 24.16
C ASN A 197 3.26 13.24 23.21
N VAL A 198 2.21 12.72 22.55
CA VAL A 198 1.34 13.54 21.72
C VAL A 198 0.50 14.43 22.64
N PRO A 199 0.60 15.77 22.54
CA PRO A 199 -0.15 16.67 23.41
C PRO A 199 -1.66 16.62 23.08
N PRO A 200 -2.53 16.94 24.04
CA PRO A 200 -3.97 17.07 23.80
C PRO A 200 -4.31 18.10 22.72
N VAL A 201 -5.45 17.94 22.05
CA VAL A 201 -5.93 18.91 21.04
C VAL A 201 -6.02 20.31 21.67
N PRO A 202 -5.36 21.33 21.08
CA PRO A 202 -5.36 22.67 21.65
C PRO A 202 -6.77 23.27 21.76
N ASN A 203 -7.06 23.87 22.91
CA ASN A 203 -8.35 24.50 23.22
C ASN A 203 -9.57 23.56 23.21
N SER A 204 -9.34 22.23 23.21
CA SER A 204 -10.41 21.26 23.39
C SER A 204 -10.72 21.06 24.87
N VAL A 205 -12.01 20.90 25.17
CA VAL A 205 -12.50 20.60 26.52
C VAL A 205 -13.43 19.39 26.47
N CYS A 206 -13.35 18.55 27.49
CA CYS A 206 -14.29 17.46 27.71
C CYS A 206 -14.84 17.54 29.14
N LEU A 207 -16.12 17.18 29.31
CA LEU A 207 -16.66 16.96 30.64
C LEU A 207 -16.27 15.54 31.06
N ALA A 208 -15.41 15.41 32.06
CA ALA A 208 -14.87 14.12 32.52
C ALA A 208 -15.88 13.30 33.35
N TYR A 209 -17.12 13.12 32.86
CA TYR A 209 -18.05 12.16 33.44
C TYR A 209 -17.59 10.73 33.12
N TRP A 210 -17.95 9.79 33.98
CA TRP A 210 -17.42 8.43 33.92
C TRP A 210 -18.32 7.49 33.10
N GLN A 211 -17.94 7.29 31.84
CA GLN A 211 -18.43 6.27 30.92
C GLN A 211 -17.23 5.79 30.09
N PRO A 212 -16.36 4.95 30.68
CA PRO A 212 -15.00 4.79 30.19
C PRO A 212 -14.94 4.16 28.81
N VAL A 213 -13.89 4.50 28.08
CA VAL A 213 -13.52 3.88 26.81
C VAL A 213 -12.04 3.48 26.88
N ASP A 214 -11.70 2.36 26.28
CA ASP A 214 -10.32 1.96 26.06
C ASP A 214 -9.86 2.48 24.70
N ILE A 215 -8.70 3.12 24.68
CA ILE A 215 -7.99 3.52 23.47
C ILE A 215 -6.71 2.70 23.35
N SER A 216 -6.34 2.37 22.11
CA SER A 216 -5.07 1.72 21.83
C SER A 216 -4.51 2.12 20.47
N ALA A 217 -3.18 2.16 20.38
CA ALA A 217 -2.46 2.36 19.13
C ALA A 217 -1.41 1.26 19.00
N GLN A 218 -1.41 0.55 17.88
CA GLN A 218 -0.54 -0.57 17.59
C GLN A 218 0.03 -0.41 16.18
N GLY A 219 1.33 -0.59 16.01
CA GLY A 219 1.96 -0.41 14.72
C GLY A 219 3.46 -0.26 14.81
N TYR A 220 4.05 0.52 13.90
CA TYR A 220 5.47 0.83 13.89
C TYR A 220 5.71 2.30 13.57
N TRP A 221 6.81 2.81 14.10
CA TRP A 221 7.33 4.14 13.78
C TRP A 221 8.84 4.05 13.56
N ASP A 222 9.33 4.47 12.39
CA ASP A 222 10.70 4.24 11.95
C ASP A 222 11.16 2.77 12.10
N GLY A 223 10.24 1.82 11.90
CA GLY A 223 10.49 0.39 12.09
C GLY A 223 10.53 -0.08 13.55
N VAL A 224 10.37 0.82 14.52
CA VAL A 224 10.25 0.46 15.94
C VAL A 224 8.80 0.11 16.26
N PRO A 225 8.51 -1.05 16.88
CA PRO A 225 7.15 -1.39 17.27
C PRO A 225 6.60 -0.39 18.28
N VAL A 226 5.37 0.07 18.01
CA VAL A 226 4.59 0.94 18.88
C VAL A 226 3.43 0.13 19.45
N SER A 227 3.31 0.16 20.77
CA SER A 227 2.18 -0.41 21.51
C SER A 227 1.81 0.54 22.63
N PHE A 228 0.58 1.05 22.56
CA PHE A 228 0.02 2.00 23.51
C PHE A 228 -1.41 1.57 23.85
N SER A 229 -1.77 1.69 25.13
CA SER A 229 -3.16 1.56 25.59
C SER A 229 -3.43 2.46 26.79
N ALA A 230 -4.66 2.97 26.88
CA ALA A 230 -5.14 3.74 28.02
C ALA A 230 -6.66 3.61 28.16
N THR A 231 -7.17 3.81 29.38
CA THR A 231 -8.61 3.94 29.64
C THR A 231 -8.92 5.41 29.92
N GLU A 232 -9.83 5.96 29.13
CA GLU A 232 -10.24 7.35 29.18
C GLU A 232 -11.63 7.48 29.81
N SER A 233 -11.92 8.63 30.44
CA SER A 233 -13.16 8.79 31.22
C SER A 233 -14.42 8.66 30.37
N ASN A 234 -14.35 9.08 29.11
CA ASN A 234 -15.39 8.95 28.11
C ASN A 234 -14.83 9.19 26.70
N GLN A 235 -15.64 8.89 25.69
CA GLN A 235 -15.28 9.03 24.28
C GLN A 235 -14.75 10.43 23.92
N GLN A 236 -15.38 11.50 24.41
CA GLN A 236 -14.96 12.86 24.08
C GLN A 236 -13.59 13.20 24.67
N CYS A 237 -13.31 12.78 25.91
CA CYS A 237 -11.98 12.96 26.49
C CYS A 237 -10.91 12.16 25.72
N ALA A 238 -11.25 10.93 25.32
CA ALA A 238 -10.36 10.09 24.54
C ALA A 238 -10.02 10.70 23.18
N SER A 239 -10.98 11.30 22.48
CA SER A 239 -10.74 11.96 21.19
C SER A 239 -9.81 13.18 21.27
N PHE A 240 -9.54 13.72 22.46
CA PHE A 240 -8.72 14.92 22.62
C PHE A 240 -7.45 14.70 23.44
N SER A 241 -7.22 13.53 24.05
CA SER A 241 -6.10 13.32 24.97
C SER A 241 -4.75 13.17 24.29
N HIS A 242 -4.71 12.67 23.05
CA HIS A 242 -3.48 12.46 22.26
C HIS A 242 -3.60 13.10 20.87
N GLY A 243 -3.84 14.41 20.84
CA GLY A 243 -4.07 15.14 19.59
C GLY A 243 -5.27 14.57 18.85
N HIS A 244 -5.16 14.51 17.53
CA HIS A 244 -6.18 13.98 16.64
C HIS A 244 -6.09 12.45 16.45
N LEU A 245 -5.10 11.78 17.07
CA LEU A 245 -4.85 10.35 16.87
C LEU A 245 -6.02 9.43 17.23
N PHE A 246 -6.83 9.82 18.23
CA PHE A 246 -8.03 9.09 18.65
C PHE A 246 -9.32 9.82 18.27
N GLN A 247 -9.25 10.79 17.37
CA GLN A 247 -10.44 11.45 16.83
C GLN A 247 -10.98 10.64 15.63
N LEU A 248 -11.66 9.54 15.95
CA LEU A 248 -12.09 8.53 14.95
C LEU A 248 -13.46 8.83 14.31
N LEU A 249 -14.03 10.01 14.53
CA LEU A 249 -15.33 10.47 14.01
C LEU A 249 -15.30 11.94 13.56
#